data_AF-A0A1W9S7E2-F1
#
_entry.id   AF-A0A1W9S7E2-F1
#
_cell.length_a   1.000
_cell.length_b   1.000
_cell.length_c   1.000
_cell.angle_alpha   90.00
_cell.angle_beta   90.00
_cell.angle_gamma   90.00
#
_symmetry.space_group_name_H-M   'P 1'
#
loop_
_entity.id
_entity.type
_entity.pdbx_description
1 polymer ?
#
loop_
_entity_poly.entity_id
_entity_poly.type
_entity_poly.pdbx_seq_one_letter_code
_entity_poly.pdbx_strand_id
1 'polypeptide(L)'
;MNDKINPITTLIIGTIISVCIALAGCGKDNSTNPPDESEFSVFVTLDTTIIEKDFADMTPVTFEGENAIRISDFIDIVVEEDTLYQLYAYRIIGSDGFYAHTNPGYPDNSWEEIQMGYLLTANRNAVWESSLELASRYFVDDVDTIRLIRKFDIITQSDTTPVIIEDVDTVSIEDTLCIKLTEIVLIADPQFELDTTATYTLKAADGFSIDFTGSEFDTGYWSLVSKKTKFLPDLGGSSRVKGLESIIIP
;
A
#
# COMPACT_ATOMS: atom_id res chain seq x y z
N MET A 1 -19.81 -53.78 25.77
CA MET A 1 -20.15 -54.61 24.59
C MET A 1 -19.97 -53.71 23.38
N ASN A 2 -18.83 -53.89 22.72
CA ASN A 2 -18.42 -53.53 21.35
C ASN A 2 -19.05 -52.29 20.72
N ASP A 3 -18.25 -51.23 20.60
CA ASP A 3 -17.39 -50.93 19.42
C ASP A 3 -18.19 -50.29 18.29
N LYS A 4 -17.88 -49.02 18.05
CA LYS A 4 -17.50 -48.55 16.71
C LYS A 4 -16.81 -47.20 16.83
N ILE A 5 -15.49 -47.31 16.95
CA ILE A 5 -14.51 -46.29 16.59
C ILE A 5 -14.59 -46.13 15.06
N ASN A 6 -14.64 -44.89 14.57
CA ASN A 6 -14.15 -44.54 13.24
C ASN A 6 -13.38 -43.22 13.37
N PRO A 7 -12.06 -43.21 13.13
CA PRO A 7 -11.24 -42.01 13.16
C PRO A 7 -11.26 -41.37 11.77
N ILE A 8 -11.67 -40.11 11.66
CA ILE A 8 -11.43 -39.32 10.45
C ILE A 8 -10.17 -38.51 10.68
N THR A 9 -9.08 -39.13 10.23
CA THR A 9 -7.98 -38.55 9.47
C THR A 9 -7.64 -37.08 9.73
N THR A 10 -6.61 -36.92 10.56
CA THR A 10 -5.68 -35.81 10.61
C THR A 10 -5.28 -35.33 9.21
N LEU A 11 -5.51 -34.04 8.91
CA LEU A 11 -4.76 -33.32 7.88
C LEU A 11 -4.09 -32.12 8.56
N ILE A 12 -2.88 -32.35 9.08
CA ILE A 12 -1.95 -31.28 9.45
C ILE A 12 -1.37 -30.78 8.13
N ILE A 13 -1.87 -29.65 7.63
CA ILE A 13 -1.17 -28.90 6.59
C ILE A 13 -0.04 -28.17 7.31
N GLY A 14 1.11 -28.85 7.39
CA GLY A 14 2.36 -28.22 7.79
C GLY A 14 2.82 -27.31 6.66
N THR A 15 2.74 -26.00 6.89
CA THR A 15 3.41 -25.03 6.04
C THR A 15 4.92 -25.22 6.19
N ILE A 16 5.55 -25.80 5.17
CA ILE A 16 7.01 -25.81 5.05
C ILE A 16 7.40 -24.38 4.69
N ILE A 17 7.90 -23.64 5.68
CA ILE A 17 8.67 -22.41 5.47
C ILE A 17 9.99 -22.87 4.86
N SER A 18 10.11 -22.72 3.54
CA SER A 18 11.40 -22.87 2.86
C SER A 18 12.20 -21.60 3.11
N VAL A 19 12.93 -21.57 4.22
CA VAL A 19 13.96 -20.56 4.48
C VAL A 19 15.10 -20.82 3.49
N CYS A 20 15.16 -20.06 2.40
CA CYS A 20 16.36 -19.96 1.59
C CYS A 20 17.39 -19.14 2.37
N ILE A 21 18.17 -19.81 3.22
CA ILE A 21 19.41 -19.24 3.76
C ILE A 21 20.39 -19.16 2.59
N ALA A 22 20.42 -18.02 1.91
CA ALA A 22 21.54 -17.67 1.06
C ALA A 22 22.74 -17.41 1.97
N LEU A 23 23.58 -18.44 2.14
CA LEU A 23 24.94 -18.26 2.59
C LEU A 23 25.69 -17.51 1.49
N ALA A 24 25.59 -16.19 1.47
CA ALA A 24 26.51 -15.35 0.72
C ALA A 24 27.88 -15.48 1.39
N GLY A 25 28.71 -16.34 0.82
CA GLY A 25 30.13 -16.41 1.12
C GLY A 25 30.73 -15.03 0.91
N CYS A 26 31.48 -14.57 1.91
CA CYS A 26 32.33 -13.39 1.82
C CYS A 26 33.49 -13.71 0.85
N GLY A 27 33.22 -13.59 -0.44
CA GLY A 27 34.19 -13.63 -1.54
C GLY A 27 34.45 -12.21 -1.98
N LYS A 28 35.60 -11.67 -1.57
CA LYS A 28 36.05 -10.32 -1.91
C LYS A 28 36.60 -10.33 -3.34
N ASP A 29 35.72 -10.41 -4.33
CA ASP A 29 36.08 -10.26 -5.74
C ASP A 29 35.87 -8.80 -6.15
N ASN A 30 36.99 -8.07 -6.24
CA ASN A 30 37.08 -6.73 -6.82
C ASN A 30 36.90 -6.82 -8.35
N SER A 31 35.67 -7.02 -8.82
CA SER A 31 35.29 -6.79 -10.22
C SER A 31 34.78 -5.35 -10.35
N THR A 32 35.60 -4.47 -10.91
CA THR A 32 35.30 -3.04 -11.17
C THR A 32 34.57 -2.82 -12.51
N ASN A 33 33.65 -3.70 -12.87
CA ASN A 33 32.72 -3.39 -13.95
C ASN A 33 31.40 -2.98 -13.28
N PRO A 34 30.87 -1.77 -13.55
CA PRO A 34 29.50 -1.48 -13.18
C PRO A 34 28.62 -2.58 -13.80
N PRO A 35 27.60 -3.07 -13.07
CA PRO A 35 26.64 -4.02 -13.63
C PRO A 35 26.16 -3.51 -14.99
N ASP A 36 26.03 -4.43 -15.94
CA ASP A 36 25.46 -4.11 -17.24
C ASP A 36 24.04 -3.58 -16.97
N GLU A 37 23.73 -2.35 -17.42
CA GLU A 37 22.43 -1.69 -17.18
C GLU A 37 21.24 -2.56 -17.65
N SER A 38 21.52 -3.58 -18.47
CA SER A 38 20.58 -4.59 -18.96
C SER A 38 20.19 -5.69 -17.96
N GLU A 39 20.78 -5.74 -16.75
CA GLU A 39 20.47 -6.78 -15.73
C GLU A 39 19.62 -6.29 -14.55
N PHE A 40 19.26 -5.01 -14.51
CA PHE A 40 18.48 -4.48 -13.39
C PHE A 40 16.99 -4.76 -13.54
N SER A 41 16.39 -5.28 -12.46
CA SER A 41 14.95 -5.40 -12.28
C SER A 41 14.50 -4.74 -10.96
N VAL A 42 13.21 -4.40 -10.90
CA VAL A 42 12.48 -3.92 -9.72
C VAL A 42 11.17 -4.67 -9.60
N PHE A 43 10.79 -5.05 -8.38
CA PHE A 43 9.50 -5.67 -8.08
C PHE A 43 8.44 -4.62 -7.79
N VAL A 44 7.31 -4.69 -8.47
CA VAL A 44 6.12 -3.91 -8.13
C VAL A 44 5.12 -4.82 -7.44
N THR A 45 4.69 -4.42 -6.24
CA THR A 45 3.82 -5.24 -5.40
C THR A 45 2.51 -4.54 -5.05
N LEU A 46 1.41 -5.28 -5.16
CA LEU A 46 0.04 -4.84 -4.82
C LEU A 46 -0.75 -6.03 -4.27
N ASP A 47 -1.23 -5.93 -3.02
CA ASP A 47 -1.86 -7.04 -2.31
C ASP A 47 -0.98 -8.32 -2.37
N THR A 48 -1.43 -9.38 -3.05
CA THR A 48 -0.70 -10.63 -3.26
C THR A 48 -0.01 -10.72 -4.62
N THR A 49 -0.15 -9.69 -5.46
CA THR A 49 0.42 -9.62 -6.79
C THR A 49 1.83 -9.05 -6.70
N ILE A 50 2.77 -9.75 -7.33
CA ILE A 50 4.18 -9.34 -7.46
C ILE A 50 4.52 -9.43 -8.94
N ILE A 51 5.05 -8.34 -9.49
CA ILE A 51 5.46 -8.25 -10.89
C ILE A 51 6.89 -7.76 -10.93
N GLU A 52 7.77 -8.52 -11.58
CA GLU A 52 9.13 -8.10 -11.88
C GLU A 52 9.12 -7.21 -13.12
N LYS A 53 9.93 -6.15 -13.09
CA LYS A 53 10.06 -5.16 -14.14
C LYS A 53 11.53 -4.95 -14.47
N ASP A 54 11.91 -5.39 -15.67
CA ASP A 54 13.27 -5.24 -16.17
C ASP A 54 13.47 -3.85 -16.78
N PHE A 55 14.60 -3.22 -16.43
CA PHE A 55 14.98 -1.91 -16.96
C PHE A 55 15.18 -1.97 -18.49
N ALA A 56 15.63 -3.12 -19.00
CA ALA A 56 15.84 -3.38 -20.42
C ALA A 56 14.56 -3.26 -21.26
N ASP A 57 13.39 -3.49 -20.65
CA ASP A 57 12.08 -3.42 -21.32
C ASP A 57 11.45 -2.02 -21.25
N MET A 58 12.10 -1.08 -20.55
CA MET A 58 11.58 0.26 -20.29
C MET A 58 12.24 1.31 -21.17
N THR A 59 11.53 2.41 -21.39
CA THR A 59 12.05 3.54 -22.17
C THR A 59 12.75 4.52 -21.23
N PRO A 60 14.09 4.66 -21.29
CA PRO A 60 14.79 5.60 -20.44
C PRO A 60 14.51 7.04 -20.86
N VAL A 61 14.56 7.93 -19.89
CA VAL A 61 14.55 9.38 -20.02
C VAL A 61 15.86 9.95 -19.48
N THR A 62 16.16 11.20 -19.82
CA THR A 62 17.30 11.93 -19.23
C THR A 62 16.81 12.77 -18.07
N PHE A 63 17.36 12.54 -16.86
CA PHE A 63 17.10 13.33 -15.66
C PHE A 63 18.43 13.87 -15.13
N GLU A 64 18.54 15.20 -15.02
CA GLU A 64 19.76 15.90 -14.55
C GLU A 64 21.08 15.49 -15.25
N GLY A 65 20.99 14.99 -16.48
CA GLY A 65 22.15 14.55 -17.28
C GLY A 65 22.46 13.06 -17.17
N GLU A 66 21.70 12.31 -16.39
CA GLU A 66 21.81 10.85 -16.22
C GLU A 66 20.64 10.13 -16.91
N ASN A 67 20.85 8.87 -17.29
CA ASN A 67 19.78 8.00 -17.76
C ASN A 67 18.97 7.51 -16.56
N ALA A 68 17.65 7.62 -16.67
CA ALA A 68 16.74 7.21 -15.62
C ALA A 68 15.44 6.66 -16.22
N ILE A 69 14.65 5.95 -15.42
CA ILE A 69 13.29 5.54 -15.76
C ILE A 69 12.34 6.20 -14.78
N ARG A 70 11.19 6.71 -15.23
CA ARG A 70 10.20 7.27 -14.31
C ARG A 70 9.61 6.18 -13.43
N ILE A 71 9.46 6.45 -12.14
CA ILE A 71 8.87 5.47 -11.20
C ILE A 71 7.44 5.11 -11.61
N SER A 72 6.67 6.08 -12.14
CA SER A 72 5.32 5.85 -12.68
C SER A 72 5.27 4.77 -13.77
N ASP A 73 6.30 4.66 -14.61
CA ASP A 73 6.33 3.72 -15.74
C ASP A 73 6.42 2.26 -15.26
N PHE A 74 7.01 2.01 -14.08
CA PHE A 74 6.98 0.69 -13.45
C PHE A 74 5.57 0.29 -13.02
N ILE A 75 4.78 1.28 -12.58
CA ILE A 75 3.46 1.09 -11.95
C ILE A 75 2.36 0.98 -13.01
N ASP A 76 2.39 1.83 -14.05
CA ASP A 76 1.35 1.86 -15.10
C ASP A 76 1.16 0.52 -15.82
N ILE A 77 2.18 -0.35 -15.83
CA ILE A 77 2.12 -1.68 -16.46
C ILE A 77 1.53 -2.74 -15.51
N VAL A 78 1.45 -2.47 -14.21
CA VAL A 78 0.92 -3.41 -13.20
C VAL A 78 -0.59 -3.31 -13.06
N VAL A 79 -1.15 -2.13 -13.26
CA VAL A 79 -2.52 -1.84 -12.85
C VAL A 79 -3.40 -1.56 -14.08
N GLU A 80 -4.62 -2.13 -14.09
CA GLU A 80 -5.55 -2.06 -15.23
C GLU A 80 -5.93 -0.61 -15.60
N GLU A 81 -6.46 -0.38 -16.80
CA GLU A 81 -6.80 0.94 -17.35
C GLU A 81 -7.73 1.79 -16.45
N ASP A 82 -8.46 1.16 -15.52
CA ASP A 82 -9.36 1.80 -14.54
C ASP A 82 -8.75 1.97 -13.14
N THR A 83 -7.42 1.91 -13.02
CA THR A 83 -6.76 2.00 -11.72
C THR A 83 -6.90 3.38 -11.09
N LEU A 84 -7.42 3.37 -9.87
CA LEU A 84 -7.58 4.56 -9.05
C LEU A 84 -6.31 4.74 -8.20
N TYR A 85 -5.26 5.30 -8.80
CA TYR A 85 -3.92 5.51 -8.19
C TYR A 85 -3.98 6.24 -6.84
N GLN A 86 -4.92 7.17 -6.68
CA GLN A 86 -5.13 7.93 -5.45
C GLN A 86 -5.56 7.06 -4.25
N LEU A 87 -5.98 5.81 -4.48
CA LEU A 87 -6.31 4.84 -3.43
C LEU A 87 -5.08 4.24 -2.75
N TYR A 88 -3.87 4.55 -3.21
CA TYR A 88 -2.64 3.94 -2.73
C TYR A 88 -1.64 4.99 -2.24
N ALA A 89 -0.87 4.58 -1.23
CA ALA A 89 0.42 5.16 -0.88
C ALA A 89 1.52 4.30 -1.50
N TYR A 90 2.63 4.91 -1.90
CA TYR A 90 3.68 4.24 -2.65
C TYR A 90 4.98 4.24 -1.86
N ARG A 91 5.37 3.04 -1.43
CA ARG A 91 6.58 2.81 -0.66
C ARG A 91 7.70 2.35 -1.58
N ILE A 92 8.82 3.07 -1.57
CA ILE A 92 10.04 2.73 -2.29
C ILE A 92 10.99 2.05 -1.31
N ILE A 93 11.43 0.84 -1.64
CA ILE A 93 12.18 -0.05 -0.75
C ILE A 93 13.49 -0.43 -1.43
N GLY A 94 14.61 -0.16 -0.76
CA GLY A 94 15.95 -0.55 -1.18
C GLY A 94 16.18 -2.05 -1.05
N SER A 95 17.19 -2.58 -1.75
CA SER A 95 17.59 -3.99 -1.66
C SER A 95 18.03 -4.42 -0.25
N ASP A 96 18.43 -3.44 0.58
CA ASP A 96 18.74 -3.60 2.00
C ASP A 96 17.50 -3.62 2.92
N GLY A 97 16.31 -3.42 2.34
CA GLY A 97 15.03 -3.32 3.04
C GLY A 97 14.73 -1.93 3.60
N PHE A 98 15.60 -0.93 3.37
CA PHE A 98 15.36 0.43 3.82
C PHE A 98 14.21 1.09 3.06
N TYR A 99 13.39 1.87 3.76
CA TYR A 99 12.40 2.76 3.18
C TYR A 99 12.21 3.97 4.10
N ALA A 100 11.81 5.11 3.54
CA ALA A 100 11.78 6.39 4.26
C ALA A 100 10.79 6.41 5.44
N HIS A 101 9.76 5.56 5.42
CA HIS A 101 8.72 5.45 6.44
C HIS A 101 9.15 4.56 7.63
N THR A 102 10.39 4.69 8.12
CA THR A 102 10.83 4.07 9.38
C THR A 102 10.74 5.06 10.53
N ASN A 103 9.77 4.88 11.43
CA ASN A 103 9.42 5.77 12.55
C ASN A 103 10.62 6.18 13.46
N PRO A 104 10.87 7.49 13.71
CA PRO A 104 10.22 8.63 13.07
C PRO A 104 10.77 8.81 11.66
N GLY A 105 9.92 8.49 10.68
CA GLY A 105 10.24 8.48 9.27
C GLY A 105 9.29 9.38 8.52
N TYR A 106 9.54 9.51 7.24
CA TYR A 106 8.67 10.28 6.36
C TYR A 106 7.49 9.43 5.87
N PRO A 107 6.32 10.02 5.58
CA PRO A 107 5.21 9.26 5.02
C PRO A 107 5.59 8.63 3.68
N ASP A 108 4.88 7.57 3.30
CA ASP A 108 4.96 7.01 1.96
C ASP A 108 4.48 8.02 0.90
N ASN A 109 4.85 7.79 -0.36
CA ASN A 109 4.61 8.75 -1.43
C ASN A 109 3.14 8.80 -1.88
N SER A 110 2.68 9.95 -2.33
CA SER A 110 1.46 10.08 -3.13
C SER A 110 1.71 9.72 -4.61
N TRP A 111 0.64 9.55 -5.39
CA TRP A 111 0.78 9.31 -6.83
C TRP A 111 1.43 10.50 -7.55
N GLU A 112 1.05 11.73 -7.17
CA GLU A 112 1.62 12.95 -7.73
C GLU A 112 3.12 13.02 -7.45
N GLU A 113 3.54 12.67 -6.23
CA GLU A 113 4.96 12.54 -5.88
C GLU A 113 5.61 11.49 -6.80
N ILE A 114 5.06 10.27 -6.91
CA ILE A 114 5.57 9.20 -7.79
C ILE A 114 5.82 9.67 -9.23
N GLN A 115 4.93 10.47 -9.79
CA GLN A 115 5.07 11.00 -11.16
C GLN A 115 6.28 11.93 -11.34
N MET A 116 6.82 12.47 -10.24
CA MET A 116 8.02 13.30 -10.18
C MET A 116 9.26 12.51 -9.72
N GLY A 117 9.16 11.19 -9.60
CA GLY A 117 10.24 10.30 -9.19
C GLY A 117 10.85 9.51 -10.34
N TYR A 118 12.14 9.22 -10.24
CA TYR A 118 12.92 8.48 -11.23
C TYR A 118 13.83 7.46 -10.54
N LEU A 119 14.12 6.34 -11.21
CA LEU A 119 15.19 5.42 -10.85
C LEU A 119 16.34 5.56 -11.85
N LEU A 120 17.55 5.83 -11.36
CA LEU A 120 18.74 5.91 -12.22
C LEU A 120 19.08 4.52 -12.79
N THR A 121 19.36 4.43 -14.09
CA THR A 121 19.64 3.13 -14.75
C THR A 121 20.98 2.53 -14.34
N ALA A 122 21.90 3.34 -13.83
CA ALA A 122 23.23 2.88 -13.46
C ALA A 122 23.29 2.16 -12.10
N ASN A 123 22.35 2.44 -11.19
CA ASN A 123 22.40 1.95 -9.80
C ASN A 123 21.05 1.78 -9.11
N ARG A 124 19.92 1.98 -9.80
CA ARG A 124 18.55 1.93 -9.25
C ARG A 124 18.27 2.90 -8.10
N ASN A 125 19.07 3.95 -7.92
CA ASN A 125 18.80 4.94 -6.89
C ASN A 125 17.53 5.72 -7.22
N ALA A 126 16.67 5.91 -6.21
CA ALA A 126 15.52 6.79 -6.32
C ALA A 126 15.97 8.27 -6.25
N VAL A 127 15.59 9.03 -7.26
CA VAL A 127 15.82 10.47 -7.37
C VAL A 127 14.53 11.19 -7.74
N TRP A 128 14.41 12.46 -7.38
CA TRP A 128 13.13 13.18 -7.45
C TRP A 128 13.33 14.60 -7.96
N GLU A 129 12.30 15.16 -8.59
CA GLU A 129 12.34 16.56 -9.00
C GLU A 129 12.54 17.50 -7.80
N SER A 130 13.41 18.49 -7.96
CA SER A 130 13.73 19.47 -6.91
C SER A 130 12.53 20.33 -6.48
N SER A 131 11.52 20.44 -7.33
CA SER A 131 10.25 21.15 -7.08
C SER A 131 9.45 20.58 -5.91
N LEU A 132 9.68 19.32 -5.56
CA LEU A 132 9.05 18.71 -4.40
C LEU A 132 9.54 19.36 -3.09
N GLU A 133 10.72 19.98 -3.06
CA GLU A 133 11.39 20.43 -1.82
C GLU A 133 11.63 19.28 -0.81
N LEU A 134 11.62 18.04 -1.29
CA LEU A 134 11.70 16.80 -0.51
C LEU A 134 13.09 16.13 -0.57
N ALA A 135 14.13 16.87 -0.92
CA ALA A 135 15.42 16.32 -1.34
C ALA A 135 16.03 15.30 -0.35
N SER A 136 15.83 15.44 0.96
CA SER A 136 16.37 14.49 1.96
C SER A 136 15.45 13.31 2.31
N ARG A 137 14.18 13.34 1.88
CA ARG A 137 13.14 12.40 2.31
C ARG A 137 13.17 11.06 1.59
N TYR A 138 13.76 10.99 0.39
CA TYR A 138 13.59 9.83 -0.51
C TYR A 138 14.89 9.25 -1.08
N PHE A 139 16.02 9.47 -0.42
CA PHE A 139 17.25 8.78 -0.79
C PHE A 139 17.14 7.30 -0.42
N VAL A 140 16.53 6.53 -1.31
CA VAL A 140 16.52 5.07 -1.27
C VAL A 140 17.50 4.63 -2.35
N ASP A 141 18.65 4.16 -1.90
CA ASP A 141 19.68 3.60 -2.78
C ASP A 141 19.28 2.18 -3.21
N ASP A 142 19.69 1.79 -4.42
CA ASP A 142 19.51 0.44 -4.96
C ASP A 142 18.08 -0.11 -4.76
N VAL A 143 17.09 0.58 -5.32
CA VAL A 143 15.68 0.20 -5.19
C VAL A 143 15.45 -1.22 -5.73
N ASP A 144 14.85 -2.05 -4.88
CA ASP A 144 14.46 -3.42 -5.23
C ASP A 144 12.95 -3.53 -5.40
N THR A 145 12.16 -2.85 -4.54
CA THR A 145 10.71 -3.01 -4.53
C THR A 145 9.98 -1.65 -4.48
N ILE A 146 8.96 -1.51 -5.34
CA ILE A 146 7.93 -0.47 -5.27
C ILE A 146 6.64 -1.13 -4.77
N ARG A 147 6.16 -0.73 -3.60
CA ARG A 147 4.98 -1.32 -2.97
C ARG A 147 3.81 -0.35 -2.95
N LEU A 148 2.70 -0.77 -3.55
CA LEU A 148 1.43 -0.05 -3.53
C LEU A 148 0.64 -0.52 -2.31
N ILE A 149 0.45 0.40 -1.37
CA ILE A 149 -0.24 0.10 -0.10
C ILE A 149 -1.54 0.87 -0.07
N ARG A 150 -2.64 0.16 0.17
CA ARG A 150 -3.96 0.77 0.22
C ARG A 150 -4.04 1.81 1.35
N LYS A 151 -4.57 3.01 1.05
CA LYS A 151 -4.73 4.12 2.01
C LYS A 151 -6.15 4.69 2.05
N PHE A 152 -6.55 5.34 3.14
CA PHE A 152 -7.74 6.17 3.19
C PHE A 152 -7.37 7.58 3.59
N ASP A 153 -7.94 8.58 2.93
CA ASP A 153 -7.72 9.97 3.34
C ASP A 153 -8.77 10.37 4.37
N ILE A 154 -8.31 10.74 5.56
CA ILE A 154 -9.17 11.27 6.62
C ILE A 154 -9.16 12.78 6.49
N ILE A 155 -10.31 13.35 6.14
CA ILE A 155 -10.45 14.76 5.83
C ILE A 155 -11.19 15.44 6.97
N THR A 156 -10.55 16.43 7.59
CA THR A 156 -11.13 17.30 8.61
C THR A 156 -11.32 18.70 8.03
N GLN A 157 -11.86 19.64 8.81
CA GLN A 157 -11.96 21.04 8.37
C GLN A 157 -10.60 21.70 8.12
N SER A 158 -9.54 21.23 8.77
CA SER A 158 -8.22 21.86 8.74
C SER A 158 -7.16 21.07 8.00
N ASP A 159 -7.35 19.76 7.82
CA ASP A 159 -6.29 18.88 7.34
C ASP A 159 -6.82 17.66 6.57
N THR A 160 -5.92 17.02 5.82
CA THR A 160 -6.13 15.73 5.19
C THR A 160 -4.98 14.81 5.56
N THR A 161 -5.29 13.73 6.28
CA THR A 161 -4.30 12.77 6.76
C THR A 161 -4.48 11.43 6.07
N PRO A 162 -3.47 10.93 5.32
CA PRO A 162 -3.53 9.60 4.73
C PRO A 162 -3.30 8.53 5.81
N VAL A 163 -4.17 7.52 5.86
CA VAL A 163 -4.07 6.36 6.76
C VAL A 163 -3.82 5.11 5.94
N ILE A 164 -2.70 4.44 6.20
CA ILE A 164 -2.32 3.20 5.52
C ILE A 164 -3.00 2.01 6.21
N ILE A 165 -3.67 1.13 5.45
CA ILE A 165 -4.48 0.07 6.07
C ILE A 165 -3.64 -1.01 6.77
N GLU A 166 -2.35 -1.15 6.41
CA GLU A 166 -1.44 -2.10 7.05
C GLU A 166 -1.19 -1.75 8.53
N ASP A 167 -1.42 -0.49 8.91
CA ASP A 167 -1.23 0.01 10.28
C ASP A 167 -2.50 -0.11 11.14
N VAL A 168 -3.60 -0.60 10.57
CA VAL A 168 -4.90 -0.68 11.27
C VAL A 168 -5.22 -2.13 11.65
N ASP A 169 -5.59 -2.32 12.91
CA ASP A 169 -6.01 -3.62 13.41
C ASP A 169 -7.25 -4.15 12.68
N THR A 170 -7.25 -5.46 12.43
CA THR A 170 -8.34 -6.16 11.75
C THR A 170 -9.24 -6.92 12.73
N VAL A 171 -10.51 -7.02 12.39
CA VAL A 171 -11.53 -7.75 13.13
C VAL A 171 -12.28 -8.72 12.21
N SER A 172 -12.74 -9.85 12.74
CA SER A 172 -13.58 -10.79 11.99
C SER A 172 -15.05 -10.45 12.23
N ILE A 173 -15.78 -10.17 11.16
CA ILE A 173 -17.21 -9.83 11.19
C ILE A 173 -17.95 -10.73 10.20
N GLU A 174 -18.82 -11.61 10.72
CA GLU A 174 -19.53 -12.63 9.93
C GLU A 174 -18.54 -13.39 9.01
N ASP A 175 -17.48 -13.93 9.62
CA ASP A 175 -16.39 -14.69 8.96
C ASP A 175 -15.62 -13.92 7.87
N THR A 176 -15.76 -12.59 7.81
CA THR A 176 -15.02 -11.72 6.88
C THR A 176 -14.02 -10.87 7.64
N LEU A 177 -12.77 -10.83 7.17
CA LEU A 177 -11.76 -9.92 7.71
C LEU A 177 -12.07 -8.48 7.32
N CYS A 178 -12.18 -7.62 8.33
CA CYS A 178 -12.62 -6.25 8.20
C CYS A 178 -11.78 -5.30 9.06
N ILE A 179 -11.83 -4.00 8.76
CA ILE A 179 -11.35 -2.92 9.63
C ILE A 179 -12.56 -2.07 10.01
N LYS A 180 -12.72 -1.71 11.28
CA LYS A 180 -13.81 -0.81 11.70
C LYS A 180 -13.50 0.62 11.26
N LEU A 181 -14.47 1.34 10.71
CA LEU A 181 -14.22 2.67 10.14
C LEU A 181 -13.71 3.68 11.18
N THR A 182 -14.18 3.57 12.43
CA THR A 182 -13.70 4.42 13.53
C THR A 182 -12.23 4.18 13.87
N GLU A 183 -11.73 2.95 13.72
CA GLU A 183 -10.31 2.63 13.97
C GLU A 183 -9.41 3.28 12.90
N ILE A 184 -9.89 3.40 11.66
CA ILE A 184 -9.16 4.12 10.60
C ILE A 184 -9.03 5.60 10.98
N VAL A 185 -10.11 6.21 11.48
CA VAL A 185 -10.10 7.61 11.92
C VAL A 185 -9.15 7.81 13.12
N LEU A 186 -9.13 6.86 14.07
CA LEU A 186 -8.27 6.92 15.26
C LEU A 186 -6.77 6.87 14.93
N ILE A 187 -6.36 6.27 13.81
CA ILE A 187 -4.97 6.32 13.36
C ILE A 187 -4.58 7.74 12.93
N ALA A 188 -5.46 8.45 12.23
CA ALA A 188 -5.22 9.85 11.83
C ALA A 188 -5.34 10.82 13.01
N ASP A 189 -6.33 10.62 13.87
CA ASP A 189 -6.60 11.44 15.04
C ASP A 189 -6.78 10.55 16.29
N PRO A 190 -5.71 10.33 17.06
CA PRO A 190 -5.77 9.55 18.30
C PRO A 190 -6.62 10.19 19.41
N GLN A 191 -7.09 11.42 19.24
CA GLN A 191 -8.02 12.10 20.16
C GLN A 191 -9.46 12.11 19.63
N PHE A 192 -9.72 11.43 18.50
CA PHE A 192 -11.04 11.36 17.91
C PHE A 192 -12.06 10.78 18.90
N GLU A 193 -13.11 11.57 19.17
CA GLU A 193 -14.30 11.13 19.87
C GLU A 193 -15.48 11.15 18.90
N LEU A 194 -16.20 10.03 18.79
CA LEU A 194 -17.34 9.90 17.90
C LEU A 194 -18.52 10.76 18.39
N ASP A 195 -18.95 11.74 17.59
CA ASP A 195 -20.23 12.42 17.78
C ASP A 195 -21.33 11.65 17.05
N THR A 196 -22.12 10.90 17.83
CA THR A 196 -23.24 10.08 17.32
C THR A 196 -24.30 10.84 16.52
N THR A 197 -24.35 12.17 16.62
CA THR A 197 -25.32 13.05 15.97
C THR A 197 -24.76 13.82 14.79
N ALA A 198 -23.43 13.87 14.64
CA ALA A 198 -22.80 14.56 13.53
C ALA A 198 -22.86 13.73 12.24
N THR A 199 -22.61 14.40 11.12
CA THR A 199 -22.58 13.78 9.80
C THR A 199 -21.16 13.41 9.42
N TYR A 200 -20.96 12.15 9.02
CA TYR A 200 -19.73 11.62 8.49
C TYR A 200 -19.96 11.22 7.03
N THR A 201 -19.10 11.65 6.13
CA THR A 201 -19.27 11.33 4.70
C THR A 201 -18.23 10.32 4.27
N LEU A 202 -18.70 9.24 3.65
CA LEU A 202 -17.83 8.30 2.93
C LEU A 202 -17.81 8.69 1.46
N LYS A 203 -16.62 8.93 0.91
CA LYS A 203 -16.44 9.28 -0.50
C LYS A 203 -15.58 8.24 -1.20
N ALA A 204 -16.07 7.73 -2.32
CA ALA A 204 -15.35 6.84 -3.22
C ALA A 204 -14.52 7.63 -4.24
N ALA A 205 -13.50 6.96 -4.78
CA ALA A 205 -12.62 7.55 -5.79
C ALA A 205 -13.31 7.83 -7.14
N ASP A 206 -14.50 7.28 -7.40
CA ASP A 206 -15.33 7.61 -8.57
C ASP A 206 -16.21 8.87 -8.34
N GLY A 207 -16.08 9.51 -7.16
CA GLY A 207 -16.85 10.68 -6.77
C GLY A 207 -18.20 10.36 -6.11
N PHE A 208 -18.60 9.09 -5.99
CA PHE A 208 -19.77 8.72 -5.20
C PHE A 208 -19.54 9.09 -3.73
N SER A 209 -20.49 9.79 -3.11
CA SER A 209 -20.44 10.13 -1.69
C SER A 209 -21.77 9.83 -1.01
N ILE A 210 -21.68 9.40 0.24
CA ILE A 210 -22.86 9.14 1.07
C ILE A 210 -22.60 9.55 2.51
N ASP A 211 -23.61 10.16 3.10
CA ASP A 211 -23.60 10.65 4.47
C ASP A 211 -24.19 9.62 5.43
N PHE A 212 -23.57 9.51 6.60
CA PHE A 212 -24.03 8.72 7.73
C PHE A 212 -24.10 9.59 8.97
N THR A 213 -25.08 9.33 9.84
CA THR A 213 -25.00 9.81 11.22
C THR A 213 -23.83 9.13 11.94
N GLY A 214 -23.26 9.75 12.97
CA GLY A 214 -22.20 9.11 13.76
C GLY A 214 -22.62 7.75 14.32
N SER A 215 -23.89 7.58 14.68
CA SER A 215 -24.45 6.28 15.11
C SER A 215 -24.39 5.21 14.02
N GLU A 216 -24.66 5.58 12.76
CA GLU A 216 -24.56 4.65 11.63
C GLU A 216 -23.09 4.41 11.25
N PHE A 217 -22.27 5.45 11.24
CA PHE A 217 -20.83 5.36 10.95
C PHE A 217 -20.09 4.43 11.91
N ASP A 218 -20.43 4.45 13.20
CA ASP A 218 -19.86 3.54 14.23
C ASP A 218 -20.11 2.05 13.94
N THR A 219 -21.18 1.75 13.19
CA THR A 219 -21.49 0.37 12.78
C THR A 219 -20.78 -0.06 11.51
N GLY A 220 -19.99 0.85 10.91
CA GLY A 220 -19.34 0.66 9.62
C GLY A 220 -17.99 -0.06 9.70
N TYR A 221 -17.75 -0.89 8.70
CA TYR A 221 -16.54 -1.67 8.51
C TYR A 221 -16.10 -1.61 7.04
N TRP A 222 -14.80 -1.62 6.80
CA TRP A 222 -14.21 -1.89 5.49
C TRP A 222 -13.81 -3.36 5.38
N SER A 223 -14.31 -4.07 4.37
CA SER A 223 -13.97 -5.48 4.13
C SER A 223 -12.68 -5.60 3.30
N LEU A 224 -11.68 -6.33 3.83
CA LEU A 224 -10.43 -6.59 3.12
C LEU A 224 -10.63 -7.55 1.93
N VAL A 225 -11.68 -8.38 1.99
CA VAL A 225 -12.00 -9.38 0.96
C VAL A 225 -12.78 -8.75 -0.19
N SER A 226 -13.92 -8.11 0.12
CA SER A 226 -14.80 -7.56 -0.93
C SER A 226 -14.39 -6.16 -1.39
N LYS A 227 -13.45 -5.51 -0.69
CA LYS A 227 -13.00 -4.13 -0.92
C LYS A 227 -14.19 -3.16 -1.00
N LYS A 228 -15.13 -3.32 -0.05
CA LYS A 228 -16.35 -2.52 0.10
C LYS A 228 -16.65 -2.26 1.57
N THR A 229 -17.38 -1.18 1.85
CA THR A 229 -17.93 -0.96 3.18
C THR A 229 -19.12 -1.90 3.46
N LYS A 230 -19.32 -2.18 4.75
CA LYS A 230 -20.39 -3.00 5.31
C LYS A 230 -20.81 -2.40 6.64
N PHE A 231 -22.09 -2.49 6.97
CA PHE A 231 -22.65 -1.96 8.22
C PHE A 231 -23.40 -3.05 8.99
N LEU A 232 -23.44 -2.92 10.33
CA LEU A 232 -24.14 -3.85 11.22
C LEU A 232 -25.01 -3.12 12.25
N PRO A 233 -26.36 -3.16 12.13
CA PRO A 233 -27.14 -3.93 11.15
C PRO A 233 -26.97 -3.44 9.70
N ASP A 234 -27.31 -4.28 8.73
CA ASP A 234 -27.20 -3.91 7.31
C ASP A 234 -28.10 -2.70 7.00
N LEU A 235 -27.49 -1.61 6.54
CA LEU A 235 -28.17 -0.38 6.13
C LEU A 235 -28.63 -0.44 4.66
N GLY A 236 -28.42 -1.58 3.98
CA GLY A 236 -28.86 -1.83 2.61
C GLY A 236 -27.77 -1.57 1.57
N GLY A 237 -28.01 -2.01 0.34
CA GLY A 237 -26.99 -2.01 -0.74
C GLY A 237 -26.44 -0.62 -1.09
N SER A 238 -27.22 0.44 -0.94
CA SER A 238 -26.80 1.82 -1.21
C SER A 238 -25.78 2.37 -0.20
N SER A 239 -25.64 1.74 0.97
CA SER A 239 -24.61 2.10 1.96
C SER A 239 -23.22 1.55 1.62
N ARG A 240 -23.13 0.60 0.68
CA ARG A 240 -21.90 -0.13 0.38
C ARG A 240 -21.04 0.63 -0.62
N VAL A 241 -20.04 1.31 -0.11
CA VAL A 241 -19.06 2.10 -0.88
C VAL A 241 -17.97 1.16 -1.40
N LYS A 242 -17.84 1.05 -2.73
CA LYS A 242 -16.69 0.42 -3.39
C LYS A 242 -15.63 1.50 -3.65
N GLY A 243 -14.35 1.15 -3.52
CA GLY A 243 -13.27 2.10 -3.82
C GLY A 243 -13.29 3.33 -2.91
N LEU A 244 -13.65 3.13 -1.63
CA LEU A 244 -13.69 4.18 -0.60
C LEU A 244 -12.36 4.93 -0.59
N GLU A 245 -12.33 6.19 -0.97
CA GLU A 245 -11.11 7.00 -1.02
C GLU A 245 -10.90 7.73 0.31
N SER A 246 -11.96 8.38 0.80
CA SER A 246 -11.88 9.28 1.93
C SER A 246 -13.04 9.14 2.90
N ILE A 247 -12.74 9.45 4.16
CA ILE A 247 -13.69 9.63 5.25
C ILE A 247 -13.62 11.09 5.66
N ILE A 248 -14.71 11.82 5.46
CA ILE A 248 -14.81 13.22 5.85
C ILE A 248 -15.47 13.27 7.22
N ILE A 249 -14.75 13.83 8.19
CA ILE A 249 -15.22 14.04 9.55
C ILE A 249 -15.68 15.51 9.71
N PRO A 250 -16.71 15.76 10.54
CA PRO A 250 -17.32 17.08 10.72
C PRO A 250 -16.39 18.13 11.34
#